data_AF-A0A970YHS5-F1
#
_entry.id   AF-A0A970YHS5-F1
#
_cell.length_a   1.000
_cell.length_b   1.000
_cell.length_c   1.000
_cell.angle_alpha   90.00
_cell.angle_beta   90.00
_cell.angle_gamma   90.00
#
_symmetry.space_group_name_H-M   'P 1'
#
loop_
_entity.id
_entity.type
_entity.pdbx_description
1 polymer ?
#
loop_
_entity_poly.entity_id
_entity_poly.type
_entity_poly.pdbx_seq_one_letter_code
_entity_poly.pdbx_strand_id
1 'polypeptide(L)'
;QLDGPVHEVLPLEPLADKWRAFGWAVLEINGHNVRQILEALDHAALIHDRPTVIIARTTKGRGCSFMEGQAAWHGRAPTDFELTCALEELGHAE
;
A
#
# COMPACT_ATOMS: atom_id res chain seq x y z
N GLN A 1 -2.82 -7.07 6.72
CA GLN A 1 -3.38 -7.65 7.94
C GLN A 1 -3.94 -9.03 7.57
N LEU A 2 -3.87 -9.98 8.51
CA LEU A 2 -4.19 -11.40 8.32
C LEU A 2 -5.69 -11.69 8.46
N ASP A 3 -6.29 -11.16 9.52
CA ASP A 3 -7.63 -11.48 10.04
C ASP A 3 -8.78 -10.62 9.48
N GLY A 4 -8.54 -9.74 8.50
CA GLY A 4 -9.55 -8.89 7.87
C GLY A 4 -9.14 -7.43 7.62
N PRO A 5 -10.11 -6.55 7.36
CA PRO A 5 -9.87 -5.12 7.25
C PRO A 5 -9.44 -4.51 8.59
N VAL A 6 -8.43 -3.64 8.58
CA VAL A 6 -7.91 -3.01 9.80
C VAL A 6 -8.98 -2.21 10.55
N HIS A 7 -9.96 -1.62 9.85
CA HIS A 7 -11.04 -0.87 10.48
C HIS A 7 -12.04 -1.74 11.27
N GLU A 8 -12.05 -3.05 11.06
CA GLU A 8 -12.84 -4.01 11.84
C GLU A 8 -12.02 -4.62 12.98
N VAL A 9 -10.72 -4.82 12.77
CA VAL A 9 -9.82 -5.47 13.74
C VAL A 9 -9.23 -4.49 14.77
N LEU A 10 -8.62 -3.40 14.30
CA LEU A 10 -8.00 -2.37 15.13
C LEU A 10 -8.07 -1.01 14.41
N PRO A 11 -9.14 -0.23 14.60
CA PRO A 11 -9.35 1.03 13.89
C PRO A 11 -8.20 2.02 14.10
N LEU A 12 -7.58 2.49 13.00
CA LEU A 12 -6.41 3.39 13.06
C LEU A 12 -6.71 4.84 12.71
N GLU A 13 -7.85 5.16 12.12
CA GLU A 13 -8.15 6.52 11.67
C GLU A 13 -8.43 7.50 12.85
N PRO A 14 -8.13 8.80 12.70
CA PRO A 14 -7.41 9.44 11.58
C PRO A 14 -5.88 9.19 11.66
N LEU A 15 -5.34 8.40 10.72
CA LEU A 15 -3.95 7.94 10.78
C LEU A 15 -2.96 9.09 10.54
N ALA A 16 -3.25 9.96 9.58
CA ALA A 16 -2.43 11.12 9.25
C ALA A 16 -2.31 12.08 10.44
N ASP A 17 -3.42 12.35 11.15
CA ASP A 17 -3.43 13.27 12.28
C ASP A 17 -2.66 12.71 13.48
N LYS A 18 -2.70 11.39 13.69
CA LYS A 18 -1.86 10.74 14.71
C LYS A 18 -0.38 11.03 14.43
N TRP A 19 0.10 10.81 13.21
CA TRP A 19 1.49 11.12 12.84
C TRP A 19 1.84 12.60 12.98
N ARG A 20 0.96 13.52 12.56
CA ARG A 20 1.14 14.96 12.76
C ARG A 20 1.27 15.30 14.25
N ALA A 21 0.46 14.68 15.11
CA ALA A 21 0.53 14.88 16.57
C ALA A 21 1.84 14.37 17.18
N PHE A 22 2.48 13.36 16.60
CA PHE A 22 3.83 12.92 16.96
C PHE A 22 4.95 13.79 16.37
N GLY A 23 4.62 14.90 15.71
CA GLY A 23 5.59 15.85 15.18
C GLY A 23 6.18 15.48 13.81
N TRP A 24 5.60 14.50 13.10
CA TRP A 24 6.07 14.09 11.78
C TRP A 24 5.54 15.00 10.67
N ALA A 25 6.32 15.17 9.61
CA ALA A 25 5.78 15.62 8.33
C ALA A 25 4.99 14.47 7.69
N VAL A 26 3.79 14.76 7.18
CA VAL A 26 2.89 13.75 6.64
C VAL A 26 2.55 14.07 5.20
N LEU A 27 2.92 13.16 4.29
CA LEU A 27 2.58 13.21 2.87
C LEU A 27 1.60 12.08 2.56
N GLU A 28 0.51 12.36 1.84
CA GLU A 28 -0.47 11.36 1.42
C GLU A 28 -0.47 11.22 -0.10
N ILE A 29 -0.33 10.00 -0.61
CA ILE A 29 -0.23 9.73 -2.06
C ILE A 29 -1.07 8.53 -2.49
N ASN A 30 -1.36 8.45 -3.79
CA ASN A 30 -1.73 7.19 -4.43
C ASN A 30 -0.47 6.34 -4.60
N GLY A 31 -0.38 5.23 -3.85
CA GLY A 31 0.77 4.32 -3.87
C GLY A 31 0.94 3.51 -5.16
N HIS A 32 0.01 3.62 -6.11
CA HIS A 32 0.13 3.04 -7.45
C HIS A 32 0.47 4.08 -8.52
N ASN A 33 0.74 5.32 -8.13
CA ASN A 33 1.17 6.38 -9.04
C ASN A 33 2.66 6.67 -8.85
N VAL A 34 3.49 6.18 -9.78
CA VAL A 34 4.95 6.33 -9.74
C VAL A 34 5.38 7.79 -9.65
N ARG A 35 4.69 8.70 -10.36
CA ARG A 35 5.01 10.13 -10.30
C ARG A 35 4.82 10.69 -8.88
N GLN A 36 3.69 10.38 -8.24
CA GLN A 36 3.42 10.85 -6.87
C GLN A 36 4.40 10.26 -5.86
N ILE A 37 4.84 9.01 -6.07
CA ILE A 37 5.88 8.40 -5.23
C ILE A 37 7.19 9.19 -5.34
N LEU A 38 7.64 9.47 -6.56
CA LEU A 38 8.89 10.23 -6.79
C LEU A 38 8.79 11.65 -6.22
N GLU A 39 7.70 12.36 -6.51
CA GLU A 39 7.46 13.71 -5.98
C GLU A 39 7.43 13.73 -4.44
N ALA A 40 6.85 12.71 -3.79
CA ALA A 40 6.81 12.63 -2.33
C ALA A 40 8.19 12.31 -1.73
N LEU A 41 9.00 11.49 -2.39
CA LEU A 41 10.38 11.23 -1.98
C LEU A 41 11.25 12.48 -2.13
N ASP A 42 11.13 13.20 -3.24
CA ASP A 42 11.82 14.46 -3.47
C ASP A 42 11.43 15.50 -2.42
N HIS A 43 10.13 15.63 -2.11
CA HIS A 43 9.65 16.52 -1.06
C HIS A 43 10.21 16.09 0.32
N ALA A 44 10.13 14.81 0.66
CA ALA A 44 10.63 14.29 1.94
C ALA A 44 12.12 14.59 2.14
N ALA A 45 12.92 14.57 1.06
CA ALA A 45 14.34 14.91 1.09
C ALA A 45 14.63 16.39 1.41
N LEU A 46 13.67 17.29 1.18
CA LEU A 46 13.78 18.73 1.50
C LEU A 46 13.37 19.06 2.94
N ILE A 47 12.82 18.10 3.69
CA ILE A 47 12.41 18.28 5.08
C ILE A 47 13.55 17.84 5.99
N HIS A 48 14.12 18.78 6.73
CA HIS A 48 15.30 18.54 7.58
C HIS A 48 15.04 18.72 9.08
N ASP A 49 13.91 19.32 9.45
CA ASP A 49 13.58 19.70 10.83
C ASP A 49 12.80 18.62 11.60
N ARG A 50 12.31 17.58 10.90
CA ARG A 50 11.50 16.49 11.47
C ARG A 50 11.50 15.24 10.57
N PRO A 51 11.18 14.05 11.10
CA PRO A 51 10.98 12.87 10.27
C PRO A 51 9.73 12.99 9.38
N THR A 52 9.76 12.31 8.22
CA THR A 52 8.65 12.29 7.25
C THR A 52 8.03 10.89 7.16
N VAL A 53 6.71 10.83 7.15
CA VAL A 53 5.93 9.63 6.81
C VAL A 53 5.16 9.88 5.51
N ILE A 54 5.26 8.92 4.59
CA ILE A 54 4.49 8.91 3.35
C ILE A 54 3.40 7.84 3.50
N ILE A 55 2.15 8.28 3.65
CA ILE A 55 0.98 7.40 3.70
C ILE A 55 0.54 7.13 2.26
N ALA A 56 1.00 5.99 1.72
CA ALA A 56 0.66 5.53 0.39
C ALA A 56 -0.63 4.71 0.41
N ARG A 57 -1.71 5.24 -0.19
CA ARG A 57 -2.97 4.52 -0.37
C ARG A 57 -2.80 3.47 -1.47
N THR A 58 -2.95 2.20 -1.13
CA THR A 58 -2.70 1.07 -2.03
C THR A 58 -3.87 0.07 -2.00
N THR A 59 -3.85 -0.86 -2.96
CA THR A 59 -4.72 -2.02 -3.04
C THR A 59 -3.85 -3.24 -2.80
N LYS A 60 -4.14 -4.01 -1.76
CA LYS A 60 -3.45 -5.27 -1.50
C LYS A 60 -3.70 -6.23 -2.68
N GLY A 61 -2.66 -6.84 -3.23
CA GLY A 61 -2.78 -7.75 -4.38
C GLY A 61 -3.05 -7.04 -5.72
N ARG A 62 -2.77 -5.73 -5.82
CA ARG A 62 -2.96 -4.94 -7.05
C ARG A 62 -2.40 -5.65 -8.28
N GLY A 63 -3.20 -5.72 -9.34
CA GLY A 63 -2.80 -6.32 -10.62
C GLY A 63 -3.19 -7.79 -10.76
N CYS A 64 -3.65 -8.44 -9.69
CA CYS A 64 -4.23 -9.78 -9.73
C CYS A 64 -5.68 -9.72 -9.23
N SER A 65 -6.65 -9.81 -10.14
CA SER A 65 -8.08 -9.59 -9.91
C SER A 65 -8.64 -10.39 -8.73
N PHE A 66 -8.21 -11.65 -8.59
CA PHE A 66 -8.63 -12.56 -7.53
C PHE A 66 -7.88 -12.35 -6.20
N MET A 67 -6.81 -11.55 -6.19
CA MET A 67 -6.06 -11.18 -4.98
C MET A 67 -6.43 -9.79 -4.46
N GLU A 68 -6.99 -8.91 -5.30
CA GLU A 68 -7.24 -7.53 -4.92
C GLU A 68 -8.18 -7.40 -3.70
N GLY A 69 -7.67 -6.75 -2.65
CA GLY A 69 -8.41 -6.49 -1.41
C GLY A 69 -8.64 -7.71 -0.51
N GLN A 70 -8.15 -8.89 -0.88
CA GLN A 70 -8.47 -10.12 -0.19
C GLN A 70 -7.52 -10.41 0.99
N ALA A 71 -8.08 -10.62 2.18
CA ALA A 71 -7.31 -10.95 3.39
C ALA A 71 -6.56 -12.29 3.25
N ALA A 72 -7.22 -13.30 2.64
CA ALA A 72 -6.68 -14.66 2.44
C ALA A 72 -5.31 -14.69 1.74
N TRP A 73 -5.04 -13.72 0.86
CA TRP A 73 -3.77 -13.58 0.14
C TRP A 73 -2.67 -12.87 0.95
N HIS A 74 -2.79 -12.79 2.29
CA HIS A 74 -1.73 -12.20 3.12
C HIS A 74 -0.48 -13.09 3.19
N GLY A 75 -0.68 -14.40 3.27
CA GLY A 75 0.41 -15.37 3.44
C GLY A 75 0.19 -16.70 2.73
N ARG A 76 -0.88 -16.83 1.92
CA ARG A 76 -1.13 -18.01 1.09
C ARG A 76 -0.32 -17.92 -0.20
N ALA A 77 0.43 -18.97 -0.52
CA ALA A 77 1.06 -19.12 -1.83
C ALA A 77 0.00 -19.42 -2.92
N PRO A 78 0.11 -18.84 -4.12
CA PRO A 78 -0.73 -19.23 -5.26
C PRO A 78 -0.54 -20.69 -5.62
N THR A 79 -1.60 -21.34 -6.10
CA THR A 79 -1.49 -22.61 -6.83
C THR A 79 -0.91 -22.40 -8.22
N ASP A 80 -0.49 -23.46 -8.90
CA ASP A 80 0.04 -23.38 -10.27
C ASP A 80 -0.96 -22.71 -11.24
N PHE A 81 -2.26 -23.01 -11.09
CA PHE A 81 -3.31 -22.37 -11.89
C PHE A 81 -3.43 -20.87 -11.59
N GLU A 82 -3.46 -20.50 -10.32
CA GLU A 82 -3.55 -19.09 -9.91
C GLU A 82 -2.29 -18.30 -10.31
N LEU A 83 -1.12 -18.93 -10.32
CA LEU A 83 0.11 -18.35 -10.82
C LEU A 83 0.00 -18.00 -12.30
N THR A 84 -0.45 -18.94 -13.14
CA THR A 84 -0.65 -18.70 -14.57
C THR A 84 -1.61 -17.52 -14.79
N CYS A 85 -2.77 -17.50 -14.12
CA CYS A 85 -3.71 -16.39 -14.24
C CYS A 85 -3.11 -15.05 -13.80
N ALA A 86 -2.35 -15.03 -12.71
CA ALA A 86 -1.69 -13.80 -12.25
C ALA A 86 -0.65 -13.28 -13.26
N LEU A 87 0.15 -14.17 -13.86
CA LEU A 87 1.13 -13.78 -14.87
C LEU A 87 0.46 -13.22 -16.12
N GLU A 88 -0.63 -13.82 -16.58
CA GLU A 88 -1.44 -13.29 -17.69
C GLU A 88 -1.97 -11.88 -17.38
N GLU A 89 -2.57 -11.67 -16.21
CA GLU A 89 -3.12 -10.38 -15.80
C GLU A 89 -2.05 -9.29 -15.64
N LEU A 90 -0.82 -9.66 -15.27
CA LEU A 90 0.33 -8.76 -15.15
C LEU A 90 1.00 -8.46 -16.51
N GLY A 91 0.55 -9.07 -17.60
CA GLY A 91 1.15 -8.89 -18.93
C GLY A 91 2.45 -9.68 -19.12
N HIS A 92 2.63 -10.76 -18.36
CA HIS A 92 3.73 -11.72 -18.44
C HIS A 92 3.26 -13.09 -18.95
N ALA A 93 2.22 -13.11 -19.79
CA ALA A 93 1.83 -14.33 -20.51
C ALA A 93 2.99 -14.79 -21.41
N GLU A 94 3.28 -16.09 -21.39
CA GLU A 94 4.17 -16.73 -22.36
C GLU A 94 3.57 -16.74 -23.78
#